data_AF-A0A3Q7EFZ2-F1
#
_entry.id   AF-A0A3Q7EFZ2-F1
#
_cell.length_a   1.000
_cell.length_b   1.000
_cell.length_c   1.000
_cell.angle_alpha   90.00
_cell.angle_beta   90.00
_cell.angle_gamma   90.00
#
_symmetry.space_group_name_H-M   'P 1'
#
loop_
_entity.id
_entity.type
_entity.pdbx_description
1 polymer ?
#
loop_
_entity_poly.entity_id
_entity_poly.type
_entity_poly.pdbx_seq_one_letter_code
_entity_poly.pdbx_strand_id
1 'polypeptide(L)'
;MMMHGPSDSQISMMFHCFGAGKVNTSLSGLVKPSPKVSKLTKNEITVKLMDSYSNLVLLQQSKLKLEISSDNSSGSSIWTFSDNKDGTYSGSYLAKDVGSYELCASFDGMRLMPCPFGVNVYTSEYFPRVQNDSVWVWEDDSIAFDALENDYFAGHNITIVEFSKASVLPSHMN
;
A
#
# COMPACT_ATOMS: atom_id res chain seq x y z
N MET A 1 52.89 43.22 11.77
CA MET A 1 51.48 43.27 11.32
C MET A 1 51.06 41.83 11.06
N MET A 2 50.50 41.16 12.07
CA MET A 2 50.04 39.77 11.96
C MET A 2 48.59 39.80 11.49
N MET A 3 48.34 39.28 10.29
CA MET A 3 46.99 39.08 9.78
C MET A 3 46.47 37.77 10.39
N HIS A 4 45.66 37.84 11.44
CA HIS A 4 44.87 36.70 11.90
C HIS A 4 43.74 36.49 10.89
N GLY A 5 43.78 35.36 10.16
CA GLY A 5 42.64 34.87 9.41
C GLY A 5 41.51 34.46 10.38
N PRO A 6 40.24 34.55 9.96
CA PRO A 6 39.14 34.14 10.80
C PRO A 6 39.24 32.63 11.08
N SER A 7 39.03 32.25 12.34
CA SER A 7 39.07 30.89 12.85
C SER A 7 37.91 30.03 12.30
N ASP A 8 38.21 28.78 11.96
CA ASP A 8 37.30 27.71 11.55
C ASP A 8 36.23 27.36 12.60
N SER A 9 35.25 28.23 12.84
CA SER A 9 34.18 27.94 13.81
C SER A 9 32.76 28.33 13.37
N GLN A 10 32.51 28.50 12.07
CA GLN A 10 31.18 28.86 11.56
C GLN A 10 30.70 27.99 10.40
N ILE A 11 31.19 26.75 10.26
CA ILE A 11 30.42 25.73 9.52
C ILE A 11 29.42 25.15 10.53
N SER A 12 28.49 25.99 10.97
CA SER A 12 27.25 25.51 11.54
C SER A 12 26.57 24.76 10.41
N MET A 13 26.54 23.43 10.50
CA MET A 13 25.64 22.59 9.72
C MET A 13 24.22 23.07 10.03
N MET A 14 23.78 24.06 9.26
CA MET A 14 22.39 24.45 9.16
C MET A 14 21.73 23.33 8.37
N PHE A 15 21.49 22.22 9.07
CA PHE A 15 20.39 21.32 8.76
C PHE A 15 19.13 22.18 8.86
N HIS A 16 18.84 22.92 7.80
CA HIS A 16 17.49 23.31 7.50
C HIS A 16 16.73 22.00 7.35
N CYS A 17 16.09 21.58 8.44
CA CYS A 17 14.94 20.72 8.33
C CYS A 17 13.98 21.53 7.46
N PHE A 18 13.93 21.23 6.15
CA PHE A 18 12.88 21.75 5.28
C PHE A 18 11.59 21.35 5.97
N GLY A 19 10.93 22.33 6.59
CA GLY A 19 9.65 22.09 7.25
C GLY A 19 8.76 21.38 6.26
N ALA A 20 8.13 20.28 6.68
CA ALA A 20 7.24 19.50 5.82
C ALA A 20 6.32 20.48 5.07
N GLY A 21 6.39 20.48 3.73
CA GLY A 21 5.64 21.41 2.90
C GLY A 21 4.16 21.40 3.29
N LYS A 22 3.52 22.57 3.32
CA LYS A 22 2.11 22.66 3.72
C LYS A 22 1.26 21.82 2.76
N VAL A 23 0.56 20.82 3.31
CA VAL A 23 -0.32 19.93 2.54
C VAL A 23 -1.39 20.73 1.80
N ASN A 24 -1.56 20.43 0.52
CA ASN A 24 -2.63 20.90 -0.33
C ASN A 24 -3.61 19.74 -0.55
N THR A 25 -4.79 19.84 0.05
CA THR A 25 -5.81 18.78 0.04
C THR A 25 -6.47 18.56 -1.32
N SER A 26 -6.38 19.54 -2.24
CA SER A 26 -6.86 19.40 -3.61
C SER A 26 -5.91 18.60 -4.51
N LEU A 27 -4.62 18.60 -4.19
CA LEU A 27 -3.60 17.79 -4.89
C LEU A 27 -3.32 16.45 -4.17
N SER A 28 -3.76 16.33 -2.93
CA SER A 28 -3.67 15.11 -2.12
C SER A 28 -4.91 14.24 -2.31
N GLY A 29 -4.76 12.92 -2.15
CA GLY A 29 -5.87 12.01 -2.41
C GLY A 29 -5.56 10.54 -2.19
N LEU A 30 -6.57 9.70 -2.38
CA LEU A 30 -6.40 8.24 -2.36
C LEU A 30 -5.65 7.79 -3.62
N VAL A 31 -4.77 6.81 -3.46
CA VAL A 31 -4.04 6.18 -4.56
C VAL A 31 -4.75 4.89 -4.93
N LYS A 32 -5.41 4.88 -6.10
CA LYS A 32 -6.02 3.69 -6.75
C LYS A 32 -6.68 2.69 -5.77
N PRO A 33 -7.68 3.12 -4.98
CA PRO A 33 -8.30 2.24 -4.01
C PRO A 33 -9.06 1.08 -4.70
N SER A 34 -9.02 -0.10 -4.09
CA SER A 34 -9.69 -1.29 -4.63
C SER A 34 -11.20 -1.23 -4.37
N PRO A 35 -12.05 -1.26 -5.41
CA PRO A 35 -13.51 -1.15 -5.24
C PRO A 35 -14.17 -2.46 -4.79
N LYS A 36 -13.43 -3.58 -4.79
CA LYS A 36 -13.91 -4.89 -4.34
C LYS A 36 -12.94 -5.47 -3.33
N VAL A 37 -13.44 -5.87 -2.17
CA VAL A 37 -12.60 -6.38 -1.06
C VAL A 37 -13.26 -7.55 -0.33
N SER A 38 -12.46 -8.30 0.43
CA SER A 38 -12.94 -9.43 1.24
C SER A 38 -13.40 -8.97 2.63
N LYS A 39 -14.50 -9.54 3.12
CA LYS A 39 -14.94 -9.39 4.50
C LYS A 39 -13.95 -10.04 5.47
N LEU A 40 -14.00 -9.63 6.73
CA LEU A 40 -13.22 -10.18 7.85
C LEU A 40 -11.69 -10.21 7.59
N THR A 41 -11.23 -9.42 6.64
CA THR A 41 -9.82 -9.29 6.26
C THR A 41 -9.41 -7.84 6.42
N LYS A 42 -8.14 -7.61 6.74
CA LYS A 42 -7.57 -6.27 6.82
C LYS A 42 -7.36 -5.74 5.39
N ASN A 43 -8.23 -4.85 4.96
CA ASN A 43 -8.16 -4.21 3.65
C ASN A 43 -7.34 -2.92 3.74
N GLU A 44 -6.40 -2.73 2.82
CA GLU A 44 -5.50 -1.58 2.82
C GLU A 44 -6.03 -0.44 1.95
N ILE A 45 -5.72 0.78 2.36
CA ILE A 45 -5.95 2.00 1.58
C ILE A 45 -4.70 2.87 1.64
N THR A 46 -4.31 3.44 0.50
CA THR A 46 -3.14 4.32 0.42
C THR A 46 -3.56 5.73 0.12
N VAL A 47 -3.02 6.70 0.86
CA VAL A 47 -3.20 8.13 0.65
C VAL A 47 -1.86 8.75 0.27
N LYS A 48 -1.87 9.68 -0.68
CA LYS A 48 -0.70 10.46 -1.06
C LYS A 48 -0.93 11.91 -0.68
N LEU A 49 0.03 12.51 0.05
CA LEU A 49 -0.02 13.92 0.44
C LEU A 49 0.98 14.73 -0.38
N MET A 50 0.50 15.83 -0.94
CA MET A 50 1.27 16.77 -1.74
C MET A 50 1.15 18.20 -1.21
N ASP A 51 2.17 19.02 -1.41
CA ASP A 51 2.09 20.46 -1.24
C ASP A 51 1.58 21.15 -2.52
N SER A 52 1.53 22.49 -2.52
CA SER A 52 1.06 23.27 -3.68
C SER A 52 2.01 23.25 -4.88
N TYR A 53 3.23 22.75 -4.71
CA TYR A 53 4.25 22.59 -5.75
C TYR A 53 4.39 21.14 -6.22
N SER A 54 3.45 20.27 -5.80
CA SER A 54 3.46 18.83 -6.09
C SER A 54 4.66 18.08 -5.48
N ASN A 55 5.29 18.64 -4.45
CA ASN A 55 6.24 17.90 -3.63
C ASN A 55 5.50 16.99 -2.65
N LEU A 56 6.12 15.85 -2.33
CA LEU A 56 5.57 14.91 -1.35
C LEU A 56 5.77 15.42 0.07
N VAL A 57 4.74 15.25 0.89
CA VAL A 57 4.78 15.69 2.30
C VAL A 57 4.88 14.47 3.21
N LEU A 58 5.91 14.44 4.04
CA LEU A 58 6.23 13.34 4.97
C LEU A 58 5.80 13.64 6.41
N LEU A 59 5.71 12.60 7.25
CA LEU A 59 5.51 12.68 8.70
C LEU A 59 4.21 13.38 9.13
N GLN A 60 3.13 13.28 8.35
CA GLN A 60 1.84 13.88 8.66
C GLN A 60 0.72 12.87 9.02
N GLN A 61 1.07 11.61 9.33
CA GLN A 61 0.11 10.53 9.58
C GLN A 61 -0.87 10.81 10.72
N SER A 62 -0.47 11.59 11.74
CA SER A 62 -1.31 11.92 12.90
C SER A 62 -2.52 12.80 12.56
N LYS A 63 -2.48 13.49 11.41
CA LYS A 63 -3.57 14.35 10.92
C LYS A 63 -4.49 13.65 9.93
N LEU A 64 -4.14 12.43 9.52
CA LEU A 64 -4.96 11.63 8.63
C LEU A 64 -6.03 10.86 9.42
N LYS A 65 -7.25 10.84 8.89
CA LYS A 65 -8.36 10.06 9.44
C LYS A 65 -9.09 9.36 8.31
N LEU A 66 -9.46 8.11 8.55
CA LEU A 66 -10.33 7.33 7.68
C LEU A 66 -11.68 7.17 8.35
N GLU A 67 -12.74 7.30 7.56
CA GLU A 67 -14.12 7.07 7.97
C GLU A 67 -14.76 6.05 7.04
N ILE A 68 -15.63 5.21 7.59
CA ILE A 68 -16.37 4.19 6.86
C ILE A 68 -17.83 4.22 7.29
N SER A 69 -18.73 4.22 6.33
CA SER A 69 -20.19 4.20 6.54
C SER A 69 -20.85 3.14 5.66
N SER A 70 -21.99 2.64 6.11
CA SER A 70 -22.85 1.75 5.35
C SER A 70 -24.25 1.77 5.95
N ASP A 71 -25.27 1.78 5.08
CA ASP A 71 -26.67 1.87 5.50
C ASP A 71 -27.23 0.53 6.01
N ASN A 72 -26.74 -0.59 5.46
CA ASN A 72 -27.35 -1.91 5.65
C ASN A 72 -26.45 -2.92 6.36
N SER A 73 -25.21 -2.55 6.70
CA SER A 73 -24.22 -3.47 7.25
C SER A 73 -23.77 -3.05 8.63
N SER A 74 -23.45 -4.02 9.48
CA SER A 74 -23.16 -3.79 10.89
C SER A 74 -21.69 -4.10 11.19
N GLY A 75 -21.00 -3.09 11.72
CA GLY A 75 -19.67 -3.28 12.27
C GLY A 75 -18.53 -3.22 11.24
N SER A 76 -17.70 -2.23 11.46
CA SER A 76 -16.43 -2.04 10.80
C SER A 76 -15.35 -1.72 11.83
N SER A 77 -14.09 -1.82 11.44
CA SER A 77 -12.97 -1.39 12.26
C SER A 77 -11.99 -0.62 11.37
N ILE A 78 -11.42 0.45 11.90
CA ILE A 78 -10.47 1.31 11.21
C ILE A 78 -9.19 1.34 12.05
N TRP A 79 -8.05 1.28 11.37
CA TRP A 79 -6.73 1.49 11.96
C TRP A 79 -6.17 2.85 11.56
N THR A 80 -5.28 3.37 12.39
CA THR A 80 -4.54 4.61 12.11
C THR A 80 -3.62 4.45 10.90
N PHE A 81 -3.35 5.55 10.22
CA PHE A 81 -2.39 5.58 9.11
C PHE A 81 -0.95 5.37 9.59
N SER A 82 -0.19 4.61 8.81
CA SER A 82 1.26 4.47 8.91
C SER A 82 1.94 5.25 7.77
N ASP A 83 3.04 5.94 8.07
CA ASP A 83 3.87 6.60 7.05
C ASP A 83 4.79 5.58 6.38
N ASN A 84 4.75 5.52 5.05
CA ASN A 84 5.61 4.64 4.24
C ASN A 84 6.98 5.27 3.95
N LYS A 85 7.23 6.49 4.42
CA LYS A 85 8.46 7.27 4.26
C LYS A 85 8.80 7.65 2.82
N ASP A 86 7.80 7.61 1.94
CA ASP A 86 7.90 7.91 0.51
C ASP A 86 6.88 8.97 0.07
N GLY A 87 6.16 9.60 1.00
CA GLY A 87 5.07 10.55 0.71
C GLY A 87 3.69 9.90 0.64
N THR A 88 3.63 8.58 0.79
CA THR A 88 2.39 7.82 0.89
C THR A 88 2.17 7.31 2.31
N TYR A 89 0.89 7.10 2.62
CA TYR A 89 0.42 6.70 3.94
C TYR A 89 -0.55 5.54 3.80
N SER A 90 -0.26 4.45 4.48
CA SER A 90 -1.09 3.24 4.46
C SER A 90 -2.03 3.22 5.66
N GLY A 91 -3.32 3.24 5.38
CA GLY A 91 -4.39 2.99 6.34
C GLY A 91 -4.98 1.61 6.14
N SER A 92 -5.77 1.15 7.10
CA SER A 92 -6.49 -0.12 6.92
C SER A 92 -7.85 -0.10 7.56
N TYR A 93 -8.74 -0.92 7.02
CA TYR A 93 -10.08 -1.12 7.55
C TYR A 93 -10.50 -2.59 7.43
N LEU A 94 -11.51 -2.96 8.20
CA LEU A 94 -12.13 -4.28 8.19
C LEU A 94 -13.63 -4.09 8.15
N ALA A 95 -14.28 -4.75 7.20
CA ALA A 95 -15.72 -4.86 7.11
C ALA A 95 -16.14 -6.27 7.55
N LYS A 96 -17.13 -6.37 8.44
CA LYS A 96 -17.58 -7.66 8.98
C LYS A 96 -18.58 -8.35 8.07
N ASP A 97 -19.44 -7.56 7.44
CA ASP A 97 -20.56 -8.04 6.63
C ASP A 97 -20.30 -7.83 5.13
N VAL A 98 -21.00 -8.62 4.31
CA VAL A 98 -21.05 -8.43 2.86
C VAL A 98 -21.95 -7.24 2.55
N GLY A 99 -21.57 -6.40 1.61
CA GLY A 99 -22.40 -5.28 1.19
C GLY A 99 -21.60 -4.10 0.63
N SER A 100 -22.31 -2.99 0.41
CA SER A 100 -21.72 -1.74 -0.07
C SER A 100 -21.39 -0.82 1.11
N TYR A 101 -20.18 -0.27 1.06
CA TYR A 101 -19.60 0.63 2.03
C TYR A 101 -19.10 1.89 1.32
N GLU A 102 -19.11 2.99 2.04
CA GLU A 102 -18.51 4.25 1.60
C GLU A 102 -17.33 4.60 2.50
N LEU A 103 -16.20 4.95 1.89
CA LEU A 103 -15.00 5.38 2.60
C LEU A 103 -14.67 6.84 2.29
N CYS A 104 -14.19 7.55 3.32
CA CYS A 104 -13.69 8.90 3.18
C CYS A 104 -12.40 9.07 3.98
N ALA A 105 -11.33 9.49 3.29
CA ALA A 105 -10.11 9.95 3.95
C ALA A 105 -10.20 11.45 4.18
N SER A 106 -9.63 11.93 5.28
CA SER A 106 -9.50 13.35 5.57
C SER A 106 -8.13 13.68 6.14
N PHE A 107 -7.69 14.90 5.90
CA PHE A 107 -6.48 15.49 6.44
C PHE A 107 -6.85 16.76 7.22
N ASP A 108 -6.56 16.78 8.52
CA ASP A 108 -6.87 17.93 9.39
C ASP A 108 -8.35 18.38 9.30
N GLY A 109 -9.25 17.39 9.22
CA GLY A 109 -10.70 17.60 9.06
C GLY A 109 -11.17 17.90 7.63
N MET A 110 -10.26 18.14 6.67
CA MET A 110 -10.60 18.36 5.26
C MET A 110 -10.65 17.05 4.48
N ARG A 111 -11.74 16.80 3.76
CA ARG A 111 -11.89 15.58 2.94
C ARG A 111 -10.90 15.56 1.79
N LEU A 112 -10.29 14.39 1.59
CA LEU A 112 -9.42 14.10 0.45
C LEU A 112 -10.24 13.40 -0.63
N MET A 113 -10.04 13.79 -1.89
CA MET A 113 -10.78 13.21 -3.00
C MET A 113 -10.12 11.91 -3.50
N PRO A 114 -10.90 10.95 -4.01
CA PRO A 114 -12.36 10.90 -4.01
C PRO A 114 -12.96 10.58 -2.62
N CYS A 115 -14.07 11.23 -2.28
CA CYS A 115 -14.87 10.95 -1.07
C CYS A 115 -16.35 11.36 -1.31
N PRO A 116 -17.33 10.48 -1.08
CA PRO A 116 -17.17 9.07 -0.72
C PRO A 116 -16.57 8.23 -1.86
N PHE A 117 -15.77 7.25 -1.49
CA PHE A 117 -15.31 6.18 -2.37
C PHE A 117 -16.08 4.90 -2.05
N GLY A 118 -16.81 4.38 -3.03
CA GLY A 118 -17.63 3.17 -2.88
C GLY A 118 -16.80 1.90 -2.93
N VAL A 119 -17.01 1.02 -1.95
CA VAL A 119 -16.39 -0.31 -1.84
C VAL A 119 -17.47 -1.37 -1.69
N ASN A 120 -17.37 -2.44 -2.47
CA ASN A 120 -18.18 -3.63 -2.32
C ASN A 120 -17.40 -4.73 -1.61
N VAL A 121 -17.93 -5.19 -0.49
CA VAL A 121 -17.36 -6.23 0.35
C VAL A 121 -18.02 -7.56 0.01
N TYR A 122 -17.22 -8.57 -0.30
CA TYR A 122 -17.67 -9.93 -0.64
C TYR A 122 -17.15 -10.95 0.38
N THR A 123 -17.68 -12.17 0.33
CA THR A 123 -17.08 -13.28 1.06
C THR A 123 -15.73 -13.65 0.45
N SER A 124 -14.88 -14.33 1.22
CA SER A 124 -13.52 -14.64 0.80
C SER A 124 -13.46 -15.72 -0.30
N GLU A 125 -14.57 -16.39 -0.61
CA GLU A 125 -14.73 -17.31 -1.74
C GLU A 125 -14.97 -16.57 -3.07
N TYR A 126 -15.29 -15.27 -3.03
CA TYR A 126 -15.39 -14.47 -4.26
C TYR A 126 -14.02 -14.21 -4.90
N PHE A 127 -12.95 -14.22 -4.10
CA PHE A 127 -11.61 -13.90 -4.54
C PHE A 127 -10.79 -15.18 -4.77
N PRO A 128 -9.98 -15.24 -5.85
CA PRO A 128 -9.04 -16.34 -6.03
C PRO A 128 -8.01 -16.34 -4.90
N ARG A 129 -7.51 -17.53 -4.56
CA ARG A 129 -6.44 -17.70 -3.57
C ARG A 129 -5.32 -18.50 -4.20
N VAL A 130 -4.11 -17.98 -4.07
CA VAL A 130 -2.89 -18.63 -4.53
C VAL A 130 -2.10 -19.08 -3.32
N GLN A 131 -1.62 -20.32 -3.33
CA GLN A 131 -0.74 -20.88 -2.32
C GLN A 131 0.67 -21.02 -2.90
N ASN A 132 1.68 -20.83 -2.05
CA ASN A 132 3.05 -21.02 -2.48
C ASN A 132 3.38 -22.51 -2.42
N ASP A 133 3.75 -23.09 -3.57
CA ASP A 133 4.29 -24.43 -3.64
C ASP A 133 5.82 -24.42 -3.48
N SER A 134 6.32 -25.32 -2.64
CA SER A 134 7.76 -25.53 -2.47
C SER A 134 8.11 -26.91 -2.97
N VAL A 135 9.06 -26.95 -3.90
CA VAL A 135 9.44 -28.18 -4.58
C VAL A 135 10.94 -28.38 -4.49
N TRP A 136 11.35 -29.59 -4.10
CA TRP A 136 12.75 -29.98 -3.93
C TRP A 136 13.15 -30.90 -5.07
N VAL A 137 14.22 -30.56 -5.78
CA VAL A 137 14.73 -31.30 -6.94
C VAL A 137 16.24 -31.47 -6.78
N TRP A 138 16.74 -32.68 -7.04
CA TRP A 138 18.17 -32.99 -7.08
C TRP A 138 18.71 -32.80 -8.51
N GLU A 139 20.03 -32.66 -8.68
CA GLU A 139 20.64 -32.30 -9.98
C GLU A 139 20.35 -33.32 -11.09
N ASP A 140 20.11 -34.58 -10.72
CA ASP A 140 19.82 -35.71 -11.58
C ASP A 140 18.31 -36.04 -11.69
N ASP A 141 17.46 -35.26 -11.01
CA ASP A 141 16.02 -35.48 -11.00
C ASP A 141 15.26 -34.52 -11.93
N SER A 142 14.31 -35.09 -12.67
CA SER A 142 13.30 -34.32 -13.39
C SER A 142 11.94 -34.61 -12.77
N ILE A 143 11.20 -33.54 -12.49
CA ILE A 143 9.86 -33.65 -11.93
C ILE A 143 8.88 -32.83 -12.77
N ALA A 144 7.63 -33.27 -12.78
CA ALA A 144 6.49 -32.48 -13.20
C ALA A 144 5.55 -32.39 -12.01
N PHE A 145 5.06 -31.18 -11.71
CA PHE A 145 4.07 -30.94 -10.68
C PHE A 145 3.02 -29.97 -11.22
N ASP A 146 1.79 -30.08 -10.73
CA ASP A 146 0.73 -29.15 -11.03
C ASP A 146 0.80 -27.97 -10.05
N ALA A 147 1.30 -26.84 -10.52
CA ALA A 147 1.46 -25.63 -9.72
C ALA A 147 0.13 -24.98 -9.30
N LEU A 148 -1.01 -25.49 -9.77
CA LEU A 148 -2.34 -24.95 -9.46
C LEU A 148 -3.19 -25.92 -8.62
N GLU A 149 -2.65 -27.07 -8.21
CA GLU A 149 -3.42 -28.15 -7.56
C GLU A 149 -4.12 -27.69 -6.27
N ASN A 150 -3.45 -26.84 -5.48
CA ASN A 150 -3.96 -26.32 -4.21
C ASN A 150 -4.46 -24.87 -4.30
N ASP A 151 -4.50 -24.29 -5.50
CA ASP A 151 -4.99 -22.95 -5.74
C ASP A 151 -6.51 -22.93 -5.85
N TYR A 152 -7.12 -21.87 -5.35
CA TYR A 152 -8.56 -21.66 -5.45
C TYR A 152 -8.90 -20.62 -6.50
N PHE A 153 -9.79 -21.03 -7.41
CA PHE A 153 -10.26 -20.21 -8.50
C PHE A 153 -11.75 -19.92 -8.32
N ALA A 154 -12.10 -18.64 -8.32
CA ALA A 154 -13.48 -18.19 -8.13
C ALA A 154 -14.31 -18.37 -9.42
N GLY A 155 -14.71 -19.61 -9.70
CA GLY A 155 -15.83 -19.98 -10.58
C GLY A 155 -15.75 -19.61 -12.08
N HIS A 156 -14.60 -19.16 -12.59
CA HIS A 156 -14.41 -18.74 -13.97
C HIS A 156 -13.24 -19.47 -14.64
N ASN A 157 -13.24 -19.49 -15.98
CA ASN A 157 -12.08 -19.92 -16.76
C ASN A 157 -10.92 -18.94 -16.53
N ILE A 158 -9.73 -19.47 -16.29
CA ILE A 158 -8.53 -18.66 -15.98
C ILE A 158 -7.48 -18.91 -17.04
N THR A 159 -6.81 -17.82 -17.40
CA THR A 159 -5.62 -17.82 -18.25
C THR A 159 -4.44 -17.34 -17.43
N ILE A 160 -3.37 -18.14 -17.40
CA ILE A 160 -2.07 -17.68 -16.93
C ILE A 160 -1.55 -16.69 -17.96
N VAL A 161 -1.31 -15.44 -17.54
CA VAL A 161 -0.94 -14.35 -18.47
C VAL A 161 0.58 -14.23 -18.61
N GLU A 162 1.34 -14.56 -17.56
CA GLU A 162 2.80 -14.42 -17.53
C GLU A 162 3.44 -15.55 -16.70
N PHE A 163 4.56 -16.11 -17.20
CA PHE A 163 5.41 -17.02 -16.43
C PHE A 163 6.89 -16.70 -16.72
N SER A 164 7.76 -16.94 -15.74
CA SER A 164 9.21 -16.79 -15.90
C SER A 164 9.92 -18.09 -15.51
N LYS A 165 10.92 -18.48 -16.30
CA LYS A 165 11.77 -19.64 -16.02
C LYS A 165 13.11 -19.15 -15.50
N ALA A 166 13.55 -19.67 -14.36
CA ALA A 166 14.88 -19.40 -13.83
C ALA A 166 15.96 -19.91 -14.80
N SER A 167 16.97 -19.09 -15.09
CA SER A 167 18.15 -19.51 -15.85
C SER A 167 19.14 -20.20 -14.91
N VAL A 168 19.40 -21.48 -15.15
CA VAL A 168 20.49 -22.19 -14.46
C VAL A 168 21.82 -21.72 -15.07
N LEU A 169 22.72 -21.19 -14.23
CA LEU A 169 24.10 -20.92 -14.65
C LEU A 169 24.81 -22.27 -14.87
N PRO A 170 25.52 -22.49 -15.99
CA PRO A 170 26.26 -23.72 -16.19
C PRO A 170 27.33 -23.83 -15.10
N SER A 171 27.28 -24.94 -14.34
CA SER A 171 28.37 -25.30 -13.43
C SER A 171 29.63 -25.52 -14.28
N HIS A 172 30.69 -24.80 -13.92
CA HIS A 172 32.02 -25.03 -14.51
C HIS A 172 32.45 -26.46 -14.16
N MET A 173 32.43 -27.37 -15.14
CA MET A 173 33.16 -28.63 -15.08
C MET A 173 34.66 -28.30 -15.06
N ASN A 174 35.34 -28.78 -14.01
CA ASN A 174 36.80 -28.76 -13.88
C ASN A 174 37.32 -30.19 -14.06
#